data_AF-A0A399J640-F1
#
_entry.id   AF-A0A399J640-F1
#
_cell.length_a   1.000
_cell.length_b   1.000
_cell.length_c   1.000
_cell.angle_alpha   90.00
_cell.angle_beta   90.00
_cell.angle_gamma   90.00
#
_symmetry.space_group_name_H-M   'P 1'
#
loop_
_entity.id
_entity.type
_entity.pdbx_description
1 polymer ?
#
loop_
_entity_poly.entity_id
_entity_poly.type
_entity_poly.pdbx_seq_one_letter_code
_entity_poly.pdbx_strand_id
1 'polypeptide(L)'
;MEEPHITDIRSGLTNHLSDQDPEETAEWIESFDGLIEAEGTERAQYIMRSLLQRAGAKSVQVPMVTTTDYVNTIPVDQEPSFPGNEEMERAYRKWMRWNAAIMVHRAQAPGIGVGGHISTYAGAATLYEVGFNHFFRGQDHPGGGDQI
;
A
#
# COMPACT_ATOMS: atom_id res chain seq x y z
N MET A 1 -18.18 23.12 17.04
CA MET A 1 -18.78 21.89 16.51
C MET A 1 -18.06 21.63 15.23
N GLU A 2 -17.08 20.75 15.29
CA GLU A 2 -16.24 20.35 14.16
C GLU A 2 -16.94 19.14 13.54
N GLU A 3 -17.47 19.29 12.33
CA GLU A 3 -18.01 18.16 11.58
C GLU A 3 -16.86 17.21 11.23
N PRO A 4 -16.99 15.90 11.43
CA PRO A 4 -15.95 14.98 11.03
C PRO A 4 -15.83 15.03 9.51
N HIS A 5 -14.61 15.24 9.03
CA HIS A 5 -14.25 15.12 7.63
C HIS A 5 -14.65 13.73 7.14
N ILE A 6 -15.82 13.63 6.49
CA ILE A 6 -16.14 12.50 5.62
C ILE A 6 -15.04 12.52 4.57
N THR A 7 -14.08 11.60 4.72
CA THR A 7 -13.08 11.38 3.69
C THR A 7 -13.88 10.91 2.50
N ASP A 8 -13.99 11.77 1.49
CA ASP A 8 -14.73 11.56 0.25
C ASP A 8 -14.19 10.29 -0.40
N ILE A 9 -14.77 9.13 -0.05
CA ILE A 9 -14.46 7.84 -0.65
C ILE A 9 -14.94 7.99 -2.10
N ARG A 10 -13.99 8.23 -3.02
CA ARG A 10 -14.23 8.38 -4.46
C ARG A 10 -14.63 7.08 -5.16
N SER A 11 -15.26 6.18 -4.43
CA SER A 11 -15.82 4.96 -4.97
C SER A 11 -17.13 5.29 -5.66
N GLY A 12 -17.12 5.31 -6.99
CA GLY A 12 -18.31 5.54 -7.81
C GLY A 12 -19.36 4.42 -7.75
N LEU A 13 -19.32 3.56 -6.74
CA LEU A 13 -20.23 2.43 -6.54
C LEU A 13 -21.69 2.86 -6.45
N THR A 14 -21.96 4.04 -5.89
CA THR A 14 -23.31 4.58 -5.69
C THR A 14 -23.61 5.81 -6.54
N ASN A 15 -22.65 6.36 -7.29
CA ASN A 15 -22.78 7.61 -8.05
C ASN A 15 -23.89 7.62 -9.13
N HIS A 16 -24.48 6.46 -9.45
CA HIS A 16 -25.58 6.34 -10.41
C HIS A 16 -26.91 5.90 -9.78
N LEU A 17 -26.98 5.79 -8.46
CA LEU A 17 -28.17 5.36 -7.72
C LEU A 17 -28.67 6.50 -6.83
N SER A 18 -29.95 6.87 -6.96
CA SER A 18 -30.60 7.78 -6.02
C SER A 18 -30.86 7.02 -4.74
N ASP A 19 -30.23 7.43 -3.64
CA ASP A 19 -30.57 6.93 -2.30
C ASP A 19 -32.02 7.31 -1.98
N GLN A 20 -32.86 6.31 -1.70
CA GLN A 20 -34.28 6.50 -1.40
C GLN A 20 -34.52 6.75 0.09
N ASP A 21 -33.61 6.27 0.94
CA ASP A 21 -33.69 6.38 2.40
C ASP A 21 -32.29 6.62 2.99
N PRO A 22 -31.83 7.88 2.99
CA PRO A 22 -30.50 8.23 3.51
C PRO A 22 -30.34 7.96 5.00
N GLU A 23 -31.43 7.90 5.77
CA GLU A 23 -31.39 7.63 7.21
C GLU A 23 -31.08 6.14 7.43
N GLU A 24 -31.78 5.24 6.74
CA GLU A 24 -31.45 3.81 6.75
C GLU A 24 -29.99 3.58 6.29
N THR A 25 -29.57 4.21 5.20
CA THR A 25 -28.18 4.07 4.72
C THR A 25 -27.17 4.54 5.77
N ALA A 26 -27.44 5.64 6.47
CA ALA A 26 -26.58 6.14 7.53
C ALA A 26 -26.50 5.17 8.72
N GLU A 27 -27.62 4.57 9.13
CA GLU A 27 -27.64 3.57 10.21
C GLU A 27 -26.79 2.33 9.89
N TRP A 28 -26.80 1.88 8.63
CA TRP A 28 -25.95 0.77 8.17
C TRP A 28 -24.47 1.14 8.17
N ILE A 29 -24.12 2.35 7.74
CA ILE A 29 -22.75 2.86 7.78
C ILE A 29 -22.27 2.96 9.24
N GLU A 30 -23.07 3.56 10.12
CA GLU A 30 -22.74 3.68 11.54
C GLU A 30 -22.57 2.30 12.20
N SER A 31 -23.42 1.33 11.85
CA SER A 31 -23.29 -0.06 12.34
C SER A 31 -22.00 -0.73 11.88
N PHE A 32 -21.56 -0.44 10.64
CA PHE A 32 -20.32 -0.96 10.10
C PHE A 32 -19.09 -0.30 10.75
N ASP A 33 -19.13 1.01 10.95
CA ASP A 33 -18.07 1.76 11.64
C ASP A 33 -17.95 1.29 13.10
N GLY A 34 -19.07 1.13 13.79
CA GLY A 34 -19.10 0.57 15.15
C GLY A 34 -18.54 -0.85 15.24
N LEU A 35 -18.74 -1.69 14.21
CA LEU A 35 -18.12 -3.02 14.13
C LEU A 35 -16.60 -2.92 14.01
N ILE A 36 -16.08 -1.99 13.20
CA ILE A 36 -14.64 -1.77 13.07
C ILE A 36 -14.05 -1.30 14.40
N GLU A 37 -14.69 -0.34 15.06
CA GLU A 37 -14.22 0.16 16.35
C GLU A 37 -14.22 -0.91 17.44
N ALA A 38 -15.23 -1.79 17.46
CA ALA A 38 -15.37 -2.81 18.49
C ALA A 38 -14.56 -4.09 18.24
N GLU A 39 -14.52 -4.59 17.00
CA GLU A 39 -13.93 -5.91 16.65
C GLU A 39 -12.76 -5.81 15.65
N GLY A 40 -12.45 -4.62 15.13
CA GLY A 40 -11.35 -4.40 14.20
C GLY A 40 -11.67 -4.69 12.74
N THR A 41 -10.73 -4.29 11.88
CA THR A 41 -10.84 -4.35 10.41
C THR A 41 -10.88 -5.77 9.83
N GLU A 42 -10.18 -6.73 10.45
CA GLU A 42 -10.20 -8.14 10.04
C GLU A 42 -11.63 -8.72 10.12
N ARG A 43 -12.32 -8.43 11.22
CA ARG A 43 -13.70 -8.87 11.42
C ARG A 43 -14.64 -8.21 10.42
N ALA A 44 -14.53 -6.89 10.26
CA ALA A 44 -15.33 -6.15 9.30
C ALA A 44 -15.16 -6.70 7.87
N GLN A 45 -13.93 -7.06 7.49
CA GLN A 45 -13.64 -7.71 6.20
C GLN A 45 -14.36 -9.06 6.06
N TYR A 46 -14.35 -9.89 7.11
CA TYR A 46 -15.07 -11.16 7.10
C TYR A 46 -16.58 -10.97 6.90
N ILE A 47 -17.19 -10.02 7.63
CA ILE A 47 -18.61 -9.72 7.51
C ILE A 47 -18.94 -9.21 6.10
N MET A 48 -18.16 -8.30 5.54
CA MET A 48 -18.42 -7.83 4.17
C MET A 48 -18.31 -8.92 3.12
N ARG A 49 -17.30 -9.80 3.20
CA ARG A 49 -17.20 -10.95 2.29
C ARG A 49 -18.42 -11.87 2.40
N SER A 50 -18.92 -12.07 3.63
CA SER A 50 -20.12 -12.88 3.88
C SER A 50 -21.38 -12.24 3.29
N LEU A 51 -21.54 -10.92 3.43
CA LEU A 51 -22.65 -10.17 2.85
C LEU A 51 -22.60 -10.19 1.31
N LEU A 52 -21.42 -10.01 0.71
CA LEU A 52 -21.22 -10.12 -0.73
C LEU A 52 -21.58 -11.51 -1.27
N GLN A 53 -21.13 -12.57 -0.58
CA GLN A 53 -21.49 -13.94 -0.93
C GLN A 53 -23.01 -14.17 -0.86
N ARG A 54 -23.66 -13.65 0.19
CA ARG A 54 -25.12 -13.74 0.36
C ARG A 54 -25.88 -12.95 -0.69
N ALA A 55 -25.42 -11.75 -1.03
CA ALA A 55 -25.95 -10.90 -2.08
C ALA A 55 -25.91 -11.59 -3.45
N GLY A 56 -24.76 -12.19 -3.80
CA GLY A 56 -24.61 -13.00 -5.01
C GLY A 56 -25.58 -14.19 -5.06
N ALA A 57 -25.77 -14.89 -3.94
CA ALA A 57 -26.76 -15.99 -3.82
C ALA A 57 -28.23 -15.52 -3.94
N LYS A 58 -28.48 -14.22 -3.76
CA LYS A 58 -29.80 -13.58 -3.90
C LYS A 58 -29.95 -12.79 -5.20
N SER A 59 -29.01 -12.94 -6.14
CA SER A 59 -29.01 -12.22 -7.42
C SER A 59 -28.99 -10.71 -7.29
N VAL A 60 -28.50 -10.18 -6.16
CA VAL A 60 -28.20 -8.76 -6.01
C VAL A 60 -26.94 -8.48 -6.83
N GLN A 61 -27.05 -7.63 -7.84
CA GLN A 61 -25.90 -7.25 -8.66
C GLN A 61 -24.98 -6.35 -7.85
N VAL A 62 -23.79 -6.86 -7.52
CA VAL A 62 -22.72 -6.06 -6.93
C VAL A 62 -21.70 -5.77 -8.02
N PRO A 63 -21.39 -4.50 -8.32
CA PRO A 63 -20.33 -4.15 -9.26
C PRO A 63 -19.01 -4.79 -8.82
N MET A 64 -18.31 -5.41 -9.76
CA MET A 64 -16.95 -5.86 -9.50
C MET A 64 -16.06 -4.62 -9.37
N VAL A 65 -15.61 -4.33 -8.15
CA VAL A 65 -14.64 -3.25 -7.90
C VAL A 65 -13.29 -3.74 -8.39
N THR A 66 -12.94 -3.41 -9.64
CA THR A 66 -11.63 -3.74 -10.23
C THR A 66 -10.57 -2.69 -9.93
N THR A 67 -10.95 -1.57 -9.33
CA THR A 67 -10.08 -0.44 -8.99
C THR A 67 -10.25 -0.10 -7.53
N THR A 68 -9.16 -0.12 -6.77
CA THR A 68 -9.13 0.45 -5.43
C THR A 68 -8.94 1.95 -5.50
N ASP A 69 -9.29 2.66 -4.43
CA ASP A 69 -8.98 4.08 -4.31
C ASP A 69 -7.47 4.33 -4.42
N TYR A 70 -7.11 5.54 -4.86
CA TYR A 70 -5.71 5.97 -4.98
C TYR A 70 -5.12 6.35 -3.62
N VAL A 71 -5.11 5.36 -2.72
CA VAL A 71 -4.61 5.41 -1.34
C VAL A 71 -3.83 4.12 -1.04
N ASN A 72 -3.16 4.05 0.11
CA ASN A 72 -2.44 2.85 0.51
C ASN A 72 -3.41 1.70 0.80
N THR A 73 -3.08 0.50 0.28
CA THR A 73 -3.89 -0.71 0.52
C THR A 73 -3.84 -1.17 1.99
N ILE A 74 -2.71 -0.95 2.67
CA ILE A 74 -2.54 -1.27 4.10
C ILE A 74 -2.70 0.05 4.88
N PRO A 75 -3.72 0.19 5.73
CA PRO A 75 -3.91 1.38 6.55
C PRO A 75 -2.96 1.39 7.76
N VAL A 76 -2.79 2.57 8.37
CA VAL A 76 -1.79 2.81 9.44
C VAL A 76 -2.03 1.95 10.68
N ASP A 77 -3.28 1.66 11.03
CA ASP A 77 -3.65 0.79 12.16
C ASP A 77 -3.30 -0.70 11.93
N GLN A 78 -3.12 -1.09 10.67
CA GLN A 78 -2.70 -2.44 10.27
C GLN A 78 -1.22 -2.49 9.86
N GLU A 79 -0.50 -1.37 9.92
CA GLU A 79 0.91 -1.31 9.57
C GLU A 79 1.74 -1.99 10.66
N PRO A 80 2.55 -3.01 10.33
CA PRO A 80 3.42 -3.64 11.31
C PRO A 80 4.53 -2.68 11.75
N SER A 81 5.01 -2.85 12.98
CA SER A 81 6.19 -2.10 13.44
C SER A 81 7.39 -2.37 12.54
N PHE A 82 8.11 -1.33 12.14
CA PHE A 82 9.31 -1.47 11.33
C PHE A 82 10.38 -2.27 12.10
N PRO A 83 10.93 -3.36 11.53
CA PRO A 83 11.83 -4.27 12.27
C PRO A 83 13.26 -3.73 12.45
N GLY A 84 13.64 -2.70 11.68
CA GLY A 84 15.00 -2.16 11.65
C GLY A 84 15.19 -0.84 12.40
N ASN A 85 16.37 -0.25 12.24
CA ASN A 85 16.65 1.11 12.71
C ASN A 85 16.56 2.08 11.52
N GLU A 86 15.45 2.80 11.45
CA GLU A 86 15.17 3.71 10.33
C GLU A 86 16.22 4.81 10.15
N GLU A 87 16.80 5.34 11.23
CA GLU A 87 17.81 6.39 11.16
C GLU A 87 19.09 5.86 10.52
N MET A 88 19.53 4.70 10.98
CA MET A 88 20.72 4.03 10.46
C MET A 88 20.53 3.63 8.99
N GLU A 89 19.42 2.98 8.65
CA GLU A 89 19.12 2.58 7.28
C GLU A 89 19.03 3.81 6.36
N ARG A 90 18.39 4.89 6.81
CA ARG A 90 18.38 6.16 6.04
C ARG A 90 19.78 6.72 5.79
N ALA A 91 20.72 6.57 6.72
CA ALA A 91 22.10 6.98 6.53
C ALA A 91 22.81 6.12 5.47
N TYR A 92 22.67 4.79 5.55
CA TYR A 92 23.21 3.88 4.53
C TYR A 92 22.65 4.17 3.15
N ARG A 93 21.33 4.35 3.00
CA ARG A 93 20.69 4.73 1.73
C ARG A 93 21.28 5.98 1.10
N LYS A 94 21.60 7.00 1.91
CA LYS A 94 22.22 8.24 1.43
C LYS A 94 23.61 7.96 0.84
N TRP A 95 24.42 7.16 1.52
CA TRP A 95 25.75 6.77 1.02
C TRP A 95 25.65 5.93 -0.25
N MET A 96 24.72 4.97 -0.30
CA MET A 96 24.51 4.13 -1.48
C MET A 96 24.06 4.95 -2.70
N ARG A 97 23.12 5.88 -2.52
CA ARG A 97 22.70 6.83 -3.57
C ARG A 97 23.85 7.70 -4.06
N TRP A 98 24.68 8.22 -3.14
CA TRP A 98 25.84 9.02 -3.50
C TRP A 98 26.85 8.22 -4.32
N ASN A 99 27.23 7.04 -3.83
CA ASN A 99 28.19 6.17 -4.51
C ASN A 99 27.69 5.78 -5.91
N ALA A 100 26.42 5.40 -6.04
CA ALA A 100 25.81 5.10 -7.33
C ALA A 100 25.87 6.29 -8.31
N ALA A 101 25.48 7.49 -7.85
CA ALA A 101 25.53 8.70 -8.68
C ALA A 101 26.96 9.04 -9.11
N ILE A 102 27.93 8.91 -8.21
CA ILE A 102 29.35 9.21 -8.51
C ILE A 102 29.96 8.17 -9.45
N MET A 103 29.61 6.89 -9.33
CA MET A 103 30.05 5.87 -10.29
C MET A 103 29.61 6.22 -11.70
N VAL A 104 28.33 6.56 -11.88
CA VAL A 104 27.79 6.97 -13.19
C VAL A 104 28.41 8.27 -13.67
N HIS A 105 28.53 9.28 -12.80
CA HIS A 105 29.13 10.56 -13.15
C HIS A 105 30.58 10.42 -13.65
N ARG A 106 31.39 9.58 -12.98
CA ARG A 106 32.75 9.27 -13.42
C ARG A 106 32.78 8.54 -14.76
N ALA A 107 31.81 7.65 -15.00
CA ALA A 107 31.68 6.94 -16.26
C ALA A 107 31.28 7.87 -17.44
N GLN A 108 30.71 9.04 -17.14
CA GLN A 108 30.44 10.11 -18.12
C GLN A 108 31.65 11.01 -18.41
N ALA A 109 32.80 10.80 -17.77
CA ALA A 109 33.96 11.67 -17.97
C ALA A 109 34.40 11.71 -19.44
N PRO A 110 34.91 12.85 -19.93
CA PRO A 110 35.45 12.96 -21.28
C PRO A 110 36.47 11.86 -21.57
N GLY A 111 36.30 11.15 -22.68
CA GLY A 111 37.15 10.02 -23.07
C GLY A 111 36.70 8.63 -22.60
N ILE A 112 35.66 8.52 -21.77
CA ILE A 112 35.03 7.24 -21.36
C ILE A 112 33.65 7.11 -22.00
N GLY A 113 32.69 7.96 -21.60
CA GLY A 113 31.40 8.14 -22.27
C GLY A 113 30.48 6.91 -22.36
N VAL A 114 30.56 5.97 -21.41
CA VAL A 114 29.80 4.69 -21.50
C VAL A 114 28.30 4.79 -21.16
N GLY A 115 27.82 5.94 -20.70
CA GLY A 115 26.42 6.10 -20.28
C GLY A 115 26.13 5.72 -18.82
N GLY A 116 24.85 5.75 -18.43
CA GLY A 116 24.36 5.29 -17.12
C GLY A 116 23.18 6.12 -16.59
N HIS A 117 22.25 5.47 -15.88
CA HIS A 117 21.06 6.11 -15.31
C HIS A 117 21.22 6.36 -13.81
N ILE A 118 21.08 7.62 -13.40
CA ILE A 118 21.10 8.01 -11.97
C ILE A 118 19.69 7.95 -11.39
N SER A 119 18.70 8.51 -12.09
CA SER A 119 17.34 8.72 -11.57
C SER A 119 16.60 7.41 -11.28
N THR A 120 16.82 6.37 -12.10
CA THR A 120 16.15 5.07 -11.94
C THR A 120 16.50 4.43 -10.60
N TYR A 121 17.80 4.33 -10.28
CA TYR A 121 18.22 3.79 -8.99
C TYR A 121 17.82 4.72 -7.84
N ALA A 122 17.95 6.05 -8.01
CA ALA A 122 17.56 7.00 -6.97
C ALA A 122 16.09 6.83 -6.55
N GLY A 123 15.17 6.65 -7.52
CA GLY A 123 13.75 6.42 -7.26
C GLY A 123 13.47 5.08 -6.56
N ALA A 124 14.17 4.01 -6.95
CA ALA A 124 13.95 2.66 -6.41
C ALA A 124 14.77 2.31 -5.16
N ALA A 125 15.74 3.14 -4.76
CA ALA A 125 16.72 2.79 -3.72
C ALA A 125 16.10 2.38 -2.38
N THR A 126 15.00 3.03 -1.98
CA THR A 126 14.28 2.67 -0.74
C THR A 126 13.72 1.25 -0.81
N LEU A 127 13.11 0.88 -1.94
CA LEU A 127 12.50 -0.44 -2.13
C LEU A 127 13.56 -1.54 -2.05
N TYR A 128 14.68 -1.35 -2.76
CA TYR A 128 15.78 -2.31 -2.73
C TYR A 128 16.43 -2.40 -1.35
N GLU A 129 16.61 -1.29 -0.64
CA GLU A 129 17.20 -1.32 0.71
C GLU A 129 16.32 -2.08 1.70
N VAL A 130 15.01 -1.85 1.70
CA VAL A 130 14.08 -2.64 2.53
C VAL A 130 14.18 -4.11 2.16
N GLY A 131 14.25 -4.42 0.87
CA GLY A 131 14.49 -5.77 0.38
C GLY A 131 15.78 -6.39 0.93
N PHE A 132 16.92 -5.72 0.78
CA PHE A 132 18.22 -6.20 1.24
C PHE A 132 18.30 -6.40 2.76
N ASN A 133 17.69 -5.50 3.54
CA ASN A 133 17.79 -5.55 5.00
C ASN A 133 16.83 -6.57 5.62
N HIS A 134 15.64 -6.77 5.04
CA HIS A 134 14.54 -7.44 5.72
C HIS A 134 13.93 -8.64 4.97
N PHE A 135 14.21 -8.82 3.68
CA PHE A 135 13.55 -9.85 2.87
C PHE A 135 14.50 -10.76 2.10
N PHE A 136 15.44 -10.21 1.35
CA PHE A 136 16.23 -10.94 0.36
C PHE A 136 17.18 -11.93 1.01
N ARG A 137 17.07 -13.20 0.60
CA ARG A 137 17.89 -14.31 1.09
C ARG A 137 19.08 -14.56 0.19
N GLY A 138 20.27 -14.64 0.80
CA GLY A 138 21.50 -15.03 0.12
C GLY A 138 21.52 -16.51 -0.30
N GLN A 139 22.47 -16.87 -1.16
CA GLN A 139 22.58 -18.23 -1.72
C GLN A 139 22.72 -19.34 -0.67
N ASP A 140 23.36 -19.02 0.47
CA ASP A 140 23.59 -19.95 1.58
C ASP A 140 22.37 -20.11 2.52
N HIS A 141 21.25 -19.45 2.24
CA HIS A 141 20.04 -19.58 3.06
C HIS A 141 19.48 -21.01 2.97
N PRO A 142 19.02 -21.61 4.08
CA PRO A 142 18.34 -22.90 4.05
C PRO A 142 17.14 -22.88 3.07
N GLY A 143 17.19 -23.73 2.04
CA GLY A 143 16.19 -23.74 0.95
C GLY A 143 16.59 -22.97 -0.32
N GLY A 144 17.79 -22.37 -0.35
CA GLY A 144 18.31 -21.59 -1.47
C GLY A 144 18.02 -20.09 -1.35
N GLY A 145 18.78 -19.29 -2.09
CA GLY A 145 18.61 -17.83 -2.15
C GLY A 145 17.46 -17.39 -3.04
N ASP A 146 16.97 -16.17 -2.81
CA ASP A 146 15.88 -15.59 -3.60
C ASP A 146 16.36 -15.24 -5.02
N GLN A 147 15.46 -15.37 -6.00
CA GLN A 147 15.66 -14.88 -7.36
C GLN A 147 15.01 -13.50 -7.46
N ILE A 148 15.84 -12.46 -7.52
CA ILE A 148 15.43 -11.04 -7.52
C ILE A 148 15.46 -10.48 -8.94
#